data_AF-A0A0G1BAD5-F1
#
_entry.id   AF-A0A0G1BAD5-F1
#
_cell.length_a   1.000
_cell.length_b   1.000
_cell.length_c   1.000
_cell.angle_alpha   90.00
_cell.angle_beta   90.00
_cell.angle_gamma   90.00
#
_symmetry.space_group_name_H-M   'P 1'
#
loop_
_entity.id
_entity.type
_entity.pdbx_description
1 polymer ?
#
loop_
_entity_poly.entity_id
_entity_poly.type
_entity_poly.pdbx_seq_one_letter_code
_entity_poly.pdbx_strand_id
1 'polypeptide(L)'
;MRRYKRLNERDVFEAFNKVRDSFLAAKDGNEVNKIIDGLLTHDEKLKIGRRVIIANFLKSGISIDSIVRELKVGIATVMHVSRRFEKYRECFDLIEKRRKEVEEEYDKKKYRTVGGSKKVFKTKEYTGFKRKDVKRK
;
A
#
# COMPACT_ATOMS: atom_id res chain seq x y z
N MET A 1 16.83 -20.99 -4.76
CA MET A 1 15.84 -20.76 -5.85
C MET A 1 15.80 -22.00 -6.76
N ARG A 2 15.17 -23.12 -6.34
CA ARG A 2 15.19 -24.38 -7.13
C ARG A 2 14.12 -24.41 -8.25
N ARG A 3 13.02 -23.67 -8.09
CA ARG A 3 11.84 -23.74 -8.97
C ARG A 3 11.99 -23.02 -10.32
N TYR A 4 12.86 -22.01 -10.40
CA TYR A 4 13.07 -21.19 -11.59
C TYR A 4 14.39 -21.47 -12.31
N LYS A 5 15.06 -22.59 -12.00
CA LYS A 5 16.38 -22.94 -12.56
C LYS A 5 16.41 -23.06 -14.10
N ARG A 6 15.25 -23.21 -14.74
CA ARG A 6 15.10 -23.35 -16.18
C ARG A 6 14.77 -22.03 -16.89
N LEU A 7 14.50 -20.96 -16.14
CA LEU A 7 14.23 -19.65 -16.72
C LEU A 7 15.55 -18.98 -17.07
N ASN A 8 15.63 -18.43 -18.27
CA ASN A 8 16.71 -17.55 -18.66
C ASN A 8 16.43 -16.12 -18.16
N GLU A 9 17.42 -15.23 -18.28
CA GLU A 9 17.27 -13.83 -17.82
C GLU A 9 16.16 -13.08 -18.56
N ARG A 10 15.95 -13.37 -19.85
CA ARG A 10 14.86 -12.77 -20.65
C ARG A 10 13.49 -13.15 -20.09
N ASP A 11 13.28 -14.42 -19.76
CA ASP A 11 12.00 -14.89 -19.21
C ASP A 11 11.68 -14.19 -17.88
N VAL A 12 12.70 -14.00 -17.04
CA VAL A 12 12.56 -13.29 -15.75
C VAL A 12 12.26 -11.80 -15.98
N PHE A 13 13.00 -11.15 -16.89
CA PHE A 13 12.80 -9.75 -17.20
C PHE A 13 11.41 -9.49 -17.81
N GLU A 14 10.97 -10.34 -18.73
CA GLU A 14 9.64 -10.25 -19.33
C GLU A 14 8.56 -10.42 -18.27
N ALA A 15 8.67 -11.43 -17.41
CA ALA A 15 7.72 -11.64 -16.32
C ALA A 15 7.64 -10.41 -15.38
N PHE A 16 8.78 -9.81 -15.03
CA PHE A 16 8.81 -8.61 -14.19
C PHE A 16 8.23 -7.37 -14.88
N ASN A 17 8.45 -7.21 -16.18
CA ASN A 17 7.81 -6.16 -16.95
C ASN A 17 6.28 -6.33 -16.96
N LYS A 18 5.78 -7.54 -17.18
CA LYS A 18 4.33 -7.81 -17.14
C LYS A 18 3.71 -7.49 -15.79
N VAL A 19 4.40 -7.80 -14.68
CA VAL A 19 3.96 -7.42 -13.34
C VAL A 19 3.87 -5.90 -13.21
N ARG A 20 4.92 -5.17 -13.62
CA ARG A 20 4.92 -3.70 -13.58
C ARG A 20 3.79 -3.11 -14.41
N ASP A 21 3.66 -3.56 -15.66
CA ASP A 21 2.67 -3.04 -16.61
C ASP A 21 1.25 -3.30 -16.09
N SER A 22 1.00 -4.44 -15.43
CA SER A 22 -0.28 -4.74 -14.80
C SER A 22 -0.63 -3.76 -13.68
N PHE A 23 0.33 -3.40 -12.82
CA PHE A 23 0.08 -2.43 -11.75
C PHE A 23 -0.06 -0.99 -12.25
N LEU A 24 0.60 -0.66 -13.37
CA LEU A 24 0.50 0.66 -14.00
C LEU A 24 -0.76 0.82 -14.87
N ALA A 25 -1.43 -0.28 -15.25
CA ALA A 25 -2.64 -0.23 -16.07
C ALA A 25 -3.87 0.34 -15.33
N ALA A 26 -3.88 0.32 -13.99
CA ALA A 26 -5.01 0.78 -13.21
C ALA A 26 -5.12 2.31 -13.15
N LYS A 27 -6.30 2.84 -13.46
CA LYS A 27 -6.61 4.28 -13.41
C LYS A 27 -7.07 4.75 -12.04
N ASP A 28 -7.65 3.85 -11.24
CA ASP A 28 -8.19 4.16 -9.91
C ASP A 28 -8.09 2.99 -8.94
N GLY A 29 -8.51 3.20 -7.70
CA GLY A 29 -8.45 2.16 -6.67
C GLY A 29 -9.40 0.97 -6.91
N ASN A 30 -10.46 1.13 -7.70
CA ASN A 30 -11.34 0.01 -8.06
C ASN A 30 -10.68 -0.91 -9.08
N GLU A 31 -10.03 -0.33 -10.10
CA GLU A 31 -9.24 -1.09 -11.07
C GLU A 31 -8.04 -1.77 -10.40
N VAL A 32 -7.35 -1.07 -9.47
CA VAL A 32 -6.28 -1.69 -8.66
C VAL A 32 -6.80 -2.94 -7.94
N ASN A 33 -7.97 -2.87 -7.31
CA ASN A 33 -8.54 -4.03 -6.61
C ASN A 33 -8.87 -5.17 -7.59
N LYS A 34 -9.50 -4.87 -8.74
CA LYS A 34 -9.80 -5.89 -9.76
C LYS A 34 -8.53 -6.58 -10.26
N ILE A 35 -7.46 -5.82 -10.53
CA ILE A 35 -6.18 -6.36 -10.99
C ILE A 35 -5.54 -7.21 -9.90
N ILE A 36 -5.48 -6.70 -8.66
CA ILE A 36 -4.89 -7.42 -7.53
C ILE A 36 -5.67 -8.70 -7.22
N ASP A 37 -6.99 -8.68 -7.26
CA ASP A 37 -7.84 -9.85 -7.01
C ASP A 37 -7.76 -10.89 -8.13
N GLY A 38 -7.54 -10.47 -9.38
CA GLY A 38 -7.35 -11.36 -10.52
C GLY A 38 -5.95 -11.97 -10.61
N LEU A 39 -4.91 -11.26 -10.15
CA LEU A 39 -3.51 -11.71 -10.28
C LEU A 39 -2.97 -12.41 -9.03
N LEU A 40 -3.37 -11.97 -7.85
CA LEU A 40 -2.77 -12.39 -6.58
C LEU A 40 -3.73 -13.24 -5.77
N THR A 41 -3.20 -14.32 -5.22
CA THR A 41 -3.90 -15.10 -4.20
C THR A 41 -4.13 -14.28 -2.93
N HIS A 42 -5.10 -14.69 -2.10
CA HIS A 42 -5.37 -14.05 -0.82
C HIS A 42 -4.12 -13.95 0.07
N ASP A 43 -3.34 -15.03 0.13
CA ASP A 43 -2.10 -15.10 0.91
C ASP A 43 -1.01 -14.15 0.38
N GLU A 44 -0.85 -14.02 -0.94
CA GLU A 44 0.09 -13.08 -1.54
C GLU A 44 -0.27 -11.62 -1.21
N LYS A 45 -1.56 -11.26 -1.30
CA LYS A 45 -2.06 -9.94 -0.91
C LYS A 45 -1.73 -9.63 0.55
N LEU A 46 -2.01 -10.59 1.44
CA LEU A 46 -1.73 -10.45 2.87
C LEU A 46 -0.22 -10.32 3.14
N LYS A 47 0.61 -11.13 2.48
CA LYS A 47 2.07 -11.07 2.62
C LYS A 47 2.65 -9.74 2.16
N ILE A 48 2.21 -9.21 1.02
CA ILE A 48 2.65 -7.89 0.51
C ILE A 48 2.23 -6.80 1.49
N GLY A 49 0.96 -6.78 1.90
CA GLY A 49 0.43 -5.80 2.85
C GLY A 49 1.18 -5.81 4.19
N ARG A 50 1.43 -6.99 4.76
CA ARG A 50 2.16 -7.12 6.04
C ARG A 50 3.59 -6.62 5.95
N ARG A 51 4.28 -6.82 4.82
CA ARG A 51 5.64 -6.27 4.63
C ARG A 51 5.66 -4.74 4.67
N VAL A 52 4.66 -4.10 4.07
CA VAL A 52 4.51 -2.63 4.14
C VAL A 52 4.21 -2.17 5.57
N ILE A 53 3.34 -2.87 6.30
CA ILE A 53 3.03 -2.54 7.70
C ILE A 53 4.26 -2.69 8.60
N ILE A 54 5.00 -3.79 8.47
CA ILE A 54 6.26 -4.01 9.21
C ILE A 54 7.26 -2.90 8.93
N ALA A 55 7.45 -2.51 7.66
CA ALA A 55 8.36 -1.44 7.31
C ALA A 55 7.97 -0.10 7.93
N ASN A 56 6.66 0.21 8.02
CA ASN A 56 6.19 1.40 8.73
C ASN A 56 6.50 1.32 10.23
N PHE A 57 6.30 0.16 10.87
CA PHE A 57 6.61 -0.03 12.29
C PHE A 57 8.11 0.15 12.57
N LEU A 58 8.95 -0.44 11.73
CA LEU A 58 10.41 -0.27 11.79
C LEU A 58 10.81 1.20 11.62
N LYS A 59 10.19 1.91 10.68
CA LYS A 59 10.42 3.34 10.48
C LYS A 59 10.01 4.18 11.70
N SER A 60 8.94 3.79 12.39
CA SER A 60 8.48 4.40 13.64
C SER A 60 9.30 4.00 14.87
N GLY A 61 10.36 3.21 14.73
CA GLY A 61 11.23 2.80 15.84
C GLY A 61 10.63 1.70 16.72
N ILE A 62 9.58 1.01 16.26
CA ILE A 62 8.99 -0.10 17.02
C ILE A 62 9.95 -1.30 17.00
N SER A 63 10.18 -1.90 18.17
CA SER A 63 11.07 -3.05 18.30
C SER A 63 10.55 -4.29 17.57
N ILE A 64 11.48 -5.13 17.09
CA ILE A 64 11.16 -6.37 16.36
C ILE A 64 10.22 -7.27 17.17
N ASP A 65 10.43 -7.40 18.47
CA ASP A 65 9.59 -8.22 19.35
C ASP A 65 8.16 -7.69 19.44
N SER A 66 7.98 -6.37 19.53
CA SER A 66 6.65 -5.75 19.51
C SER A 66 5.96 -5.97 18.17
N ILE A 67 6.69 -5.84 17.05
CA ILE A 67 6.15 -6.13 15.71
C ILE A 67 5.67 -7.58 15.61
N VAL A 68 6.46 -8.53 16.10
CA VAL A 68 6.12 -9.97 16.11
C VAL A 68 4.82 -10.21 16.89
N ARG A 69 4.70 -9.64 18.10
CA ARG A 69 3.52 -9.79 18.95
C ARG A 69 2.27 -9.15 18.36
N GLU A 70 2.37 -7.88 17.96
CA GLU A 70 1.22 -7.11 17.47
C GLU A 70 0.70 -7.65 16.14
N LEU A 71 1.61 -7.90 15.20
CA LEU A 71 1.19 -8.36 13.89
C LEU A 71 0.93 -9.86 13.88
N LYS A 72 1.43 -10.66 14.84
CA LYS A 72 1.42 -12.14 14.82
C LYS A 72 2.18 -12.71 13.62
N VAL A 73 3.37 -12.16 13.34
CA VAL A 73 4.28 -12.60 12.27
C VAL A 73 5.45 -13.36 12.86
N GLY A 74 5.97 -14.37 12.15
CA GLY A 74 7.22 -15.01 12.55
C GLY A 74 8.41 -14.03 12.49
N ILE A 75 9.33 -14.15 13.45
CA ILE A 75 10.53 -13.30 13.55
C ILE A 75 11.35 -13.24 12.26
N ALA A 76 11.47 -14.38 11.55
CA ALA A 76 12.17 -14.46 10.27
C ALA A 76 11.59 -13.51 9.21
N THR A 77 10.27 -13.30 9.23
CA THR A 77 9.60 -12.35 8.31
C THR A 77 9.96 -10.92 8.66
N VAL A 78 9.93 -10.56 9.94
CA VAL A 78 10.30 -9.21 10.39
C VAL A 78 11.76 -8.91 10.09
N MET A 79 12.66 -9.86 10.38
CA MET A 79 14.08 -9.76 10.06
C MET A 79 14.33 -9.62 8.55
N HIS A 80 13.60 -10.38 7.72
CA HIS A 80 13.70 -10.24 6.28
C HIS A 80 13.28 -8.85 5.80
N VAL A 81 12.17 -8.33 6.33
CA VAL A 81 11.69 -6.99 5.99
C VAL A 81 12.65 -5.92 6.51
N SER A 82 13.23 -6.08 7.71
CA SER A 82 14.22 -5.15 8.26
C SER A 82 15.43 -4.97 7.33
N ARG A 83 16.04 -6.08 6.91
CA ARG A 83 17.15 -6.04 5.94
C ARG A 83 16.76 -5.41 4.61
N ARG A 84 15.53 -5.64 4.15
CA ARG A 84 15.01 -5.02 2.91
C ARG A 84 14.72 -3.54 3.11
N PHE A 85 14.22 -3.13 4.27
CA PHE A 85 13.95 -1.76 4.63
C PHE A 85 15.23 -0.92 4.65
N GLU A 86 16.29 -1.45 5.26
CA GLU A 86 17.62 -0.81 5.25
C GLU A 86 18.17 -0.69 3.82
N LYS A 87 18.09 -1.76 3.03
CA LYS A 87 18.65 -1.80 1.67
C LYS A 87 17.85 -0.99 0.64
N TYR A 88 16.53 -0.89 0.80
CA TYR A 88 15.61 -0.29 -0.17
C TYR A 88 14.75 0.81 0.47
N ARG A 89 15.38 1.66 1.29
CA ARG A 89 14.69 2.70 2.07
C ARG A 89 13.82 3.61 1.20
N GLU A 90 14.34 4.02 0.05
CA GLU A 90 13.64 4.87 -0.93
C GLU A 90 12.30 4.28 -1.38
N CYS A 91 12.19 2.96 -1.51
CA CYS A 91 10.94 2.30 -1.89
C CYS A 91 9.84 2.56 -0.86
N PHE A 92 10.16 2.43 0.42
CA PHE A 92 9.20 2.62 1.51
C PHE A 92 8.87 4.11 1.70
N ASP A 93 9.85 4.99 1.51
CA ASP A 93 9.63 6.44 1.53
C ASP A 93 8.70 6.90 0.40
N LEU A 94 8.86 6.34 -0.81
CA LEU A 94 7.97 6.60 -1.93
C LEU A 94 6.54 6.14 -1.64
N ILE A 95 6.38 4.93 -1.11
CA ILE A 95 5.05 4.40 -0.72
C ILE A 95 4.39 5.31 0.31
N GLU A 96 5.14 5.76 1.33
CA GLU A 96 4.60 6.64 2.37
C GLU A 96 4.24 8.02 1.82
N LYS A 97 5.10 8.61 0.98
CA LYS A 97 4.84 9.90 0.33
C LYS A 97 3.54 9.84 -0.49
N ARG A 98 3.42 8.84 -1.37
CA ARG A 98 2.20 8.64 -2.17
C ARG A 98 0.98 8.35 -1.32
N ARG A 99 1.15 7.63 -0.19
CA ARG A 99 0.06 7.44 0.78
C ARG A 99 -0.40 8.77 1.37
N LYS A 100 0.51 9.64 1.81
CA LYS A 100 0.18 10.96 2.38
C LYS A 100 -0.56 11.84 1.38
N GLU A 101 -0.08 11.91 0.13
CA GLU A 101 -0.77 12.63 -0.95
C GLU A 101 -2.24 12.16 -1.11
N VAL A 102 -2.46 10.84 -1.07
CA VAL A 102 -3.80 10.25 -1.14
C VAL A 102 -4.64 10.57 0.10
N GLU A 103 -4.08 10.48 1.31
CA GLU A 103 -4.81 10.81 2.55
C GLU A 103 -5.20 12.29 2.60
N GLU A 104 -4.30 13.20 2.18
CA GLU A 104 -4.58 14.63 2.15
C GLU A 104 -5.71 14.97 1.17
N GLU A 105 -5.72 14.36 -0.01
CA GLU A 105 -6.80 14.56 -0.97
C GLU A 105 -8.13 13.97 -0.47
N TYR A 106 -8.06 12.80 0.15
CA TYR A 106 -9.21 12.17 0.79
C TYR A 106 -9.79 13.04 1.90
N ASP A 107 -8.93 13.57 2.78
CA ASP A 107 -9.34 14.37 3.94
C ASP A 107 -9.98 15.70 3.53
N LYS A 108 -9.57 16.28 2.41
CA LYS A 108 -10.19 17.47 1.81
C LYS A 108 -11.59 17.20 1.26
N LYS A 109 -11.83 15.99 0.73
CA LYS A 109 -13.05 15.66 -0.02
C LYS A 109 -14.06 14.84 0.78
N LYS A 110 -13.67 14.20 1.88
CA LYS A 110 -14.52 13.31 2.69
C LYS A 110 -15.69 14.03 3.38
N TYR A 111 -15.55 15.33 3.69
CA TYR A 111 -16.61 16.10 4.33
C TYR A 111 -16.91 17.36 3.53
N ARG A 112 -18.20 17.62 3.31
CA ARG A 112 -18.67 18.93 2.86
C ARG A 112 -19.24 19.67 4.05
N THR A 113 -19.00 20.97 4.06
CA THR A 113 -19.57 21.84 5.09
C THR A 113 -20.96 22.27 4.63
N VAL A 114 -22.00 21.83 5.33
CA VAL A 114 -23.40 22.17 5.04
C VAL A 114 -23.99 23.05 6.14
N GLY A 115 -24.65 24.12 5.70
CA GLY A 115 -25.31 25.10 6.55
C GLY A 115 -25.61 26.38 5.77
N GLY A 116 -26.83 26.90 5.89
CA GLY A 116 -27.19 28.19 5.32
C GLY A 116 -26.34 29.33 5.89
N SER A 117 -26.28 30.46 5.17
CA SER A 117 -25.46 31.64 5.52
C SER A 117 -25.72 32.20 6.92
N LYS A 118 -26.86 31.87 7.55
CA LYS A 118 -27.24 32.32 8.90
C LYS A 118 -26.82 31.39 10.05
N LYS A 119 -26.25 30.20 9.79
CA LYS A 119 -25.81 29.28 10.88
C LYS A 119 -24.37 29.61 11.32
N VAL A 120 -24.21 29.94 12.60
CA VAL A 120 -22.91 30.22 13.25
C VAL A 120 -22.01 28.97 13.25
N PHE A 121 -22.59 27.79 13.48
CA PHE A 121 -21.88 26.51 13.42
C PHE A 121 -22.31 25.74 12.18
N LYS A 122 -21.34 25.49 11.28
CA LYS A 122 -21.58 24.69 10.09
C LYS A 122 -21.41 23.21 10.40
N THR A 123 -22.33 22.39 9.91
CA THR A 123 -22.29 20.93 10.11
C THR A 123 -21.41 20.30 9.04
N LYS A 124 -20.59 19.31 9.41
CA LYS A 124 -19.84 18.50 8.43
C LYS A 124 -20.69 17.30 8.05
N GLU A 125 -21.00 17.15 6.77
CA GLU A 125 -21.70 16.00 6.22
C GLU A 125 -20.73 15.16 5.39
N TYR A 126 -20.75 13.85 5.60
CA TYR A 126 -19.91 12.91 4.87
C TYR A 126 -20.36 12.84 3.41
N THR A 127 -19.42 12.97 2.47
CA THR A 127 -19.71 13.07 1.04
C THR A 127 -19.89 11.72 0.34
N GLY A 128 -19.64 10.60 1.04
CA GLY A 128 -19.58 9.28 0.43
C GLY A 128 -18.27 8.99 -0.32
N PHE A 129 -17.36 9.96 -0.39
CA PHE A 129 -16.05 9.82 -1.03
C PHE A 129 -15.21 8.79 -0.26
N LYS A 130 -14.69 7.76 -0.95
CA LYS A 130 -13.83 6.73 -0.37
C LYS A 130 -12.38 6.95 -0.79
N ARG A 131 -11.44 6.42 0.01
CA ARG A 131 -9.99 6.51 -0.27
C ARG A 131 -9.58 5.97 -1.66
N LYS A 132 -10.33 4.99 -2.17
CA LYS A 132 -10.12 4.39 -3.49
C LYS A 132 -10.53 5.31 -4.65
N ASP A 133 -11.35 6.32 -4.38
CA ASP A 133 -11.88 7.28 -5.36
C ASP A 133 -10.93 8.48 -5.57
N VAL A 134 -9.85 8.55 -4.79
CA VAL A 134 -8.76 9.52 -5.00
C VAL A 134 -8.05 9.19 -6.31
N LYS A 135 -8.00 10.17 -7.22
CA LYS A 135 -7.29 10.02 -8.50
C LYS A 135 -5.80 9.93 -8.23
N ARG A 136 -5.14 8.89 -8.73
CA ARG A 136 -3.69 8.72 -8.61
C ARG A 136 -3.06 9.17 -9.92
N LYS A 137 -2.02 10.02 -9.83
CA LYS A 137 -1.22 10.47 -10.97
C LYS A 137 -0.07 9.53 -11.24
#